data_AF-A0A6P4EAU7-F1
#
_entry.id   AF-A0A6P4EAU7-F1
#
_cell.length_a   1.000
_cell.length_b   1.000
_cell.length_c   1.000
_cell.angle_alpha   90.00
_cell.angle_beta   90.00
_cell.angle_gamma   90.00
#
_symmetry.space_group_name_H-M   'P 1'
#
loop_
_entity.id
_entity.type
_entity.pdbx_description
1 polymer ?
#
loop_
_entity_poly.entity_id
_entity_poly.type
_entity_poly.pdbx_seq_one_letter_code
_entity_poly.pdbx_strand_id
1 'polypeptide(L)'
;MRGYNLCVVLIAALIVGQLDSTMATICYNCTSTGSDGNCLLNPSAEGIETFNCTGNCYTSTDRNGVLKRGCLDATPNCSEPTCSSCDGEKCNSNLLCQQCLGLAECAQTNVTEAKYNAVCAAGEVCVNQVNDNQTVTRQCGPACADGVADTKCLSCTSSLCNKGVFPANRRQCYNCTGTECETDSTVIGCSQTDAQCFTTGTSATNMTRGCTSATTAIKCEVDSTDSSCLLCDSDFCNNVAYQRDAGSCMVCENCSSQQNATQGSPCGLVTYQQAIGCYTITFGATVKRGCLSSLEGECTEANSCTSCTTSNCNVAAEAFKCIACISNQIDGCWTPNAPANETFVTCPSEKCFSGVWNNLAVRDCFSAASQLMQYQCDAGIKDYQCTTCSESGCNKNKLNGASSLSQMGVVGLLMALMLTLRSAL
;
A
#
# COMPACT_ATOMS: atom_id res chain seq x y z
N MET A 1 36.31 -13.05 -97.61
CA MET A 1 36.45 -13.05 -96.14
C MET A 1 36.36 -11.61 -95.60
N ARG A 2 35.16 -11.01 -95.53
CA ARG A 2 34.99 -9.64 -94.98
C ARG A 2 33.54 -9.28 -94.59
N GLY A 3 32.70 -10.28 -94.27
CA GLY A 3 31.26 -10.06 -94.01
C GLY A 3 30.75 -10.65 -92.70
N TYR A 4 31.53 -11.46 -91.99
CA TYR A 4 31.06 -12.17 -90.79
C TYR A 4 31.53 -11.57 -89.45
N ASN A 5 32.43 -10.58 -89.47
CA ASN A 5 32.97 -9.97 -88.24
C ASN A 5 32.24 -8.70 -87.79
N LEU A 6 31.29 -8.15 -88.57
CA LEU A 6 30.57 -6.94 -88.16
C LEU A 6 29.29 -7.25 -87.36
N CYS A 7 28.61 -8.37 -87.66
CA CYS A 7 27.38 -8.75 -86.94
C CYS A 7 27.65 -9.28 -85.52
N VAL A 8 28.78 -9.92 -85.28
CA VAL A 8 29.11 -10.46 -83.94
C VAL A 8 29.51 -9.34 -82.97
N VAL A 9 30.14 -8.27 -83.46
CA VAL A 9 30.52 -7.10 -82.63
C VAL A 9 29.32 -6.22 -82.30
N LEU A 10 28.32 -6.11 -83.21
CA LEU A 10 27.09 -5.36 -82.94
C LEU A 10 26.15 -6.08 -81.95
N ILE A 11 26.10 -7.41 -81.92
CA ILE A 11 25.31 -8.16 -80.95
C ILE A 11 25.98 -8.15 -79.56
N ALA A 12 27.32 -8.18 -79.50
CA ALA A 12 28.02 -8.01 -78.23
C ALA A 12 27.87 -6.59 -77.64
N ALA A 13 27.81 -5.54 -78.48
CA ALA A 13 27.58 -4.17 -78.04
C ALA A 13 26.13 -3.89 -77.59
N LEU A 14 25.14 -4.59 -78.16
CA LEU A 14 23.72 -4.49 -77.76
C LEU A 14 23.38 -5.27 -76.48
N ILE A 15 24.16 -6.30 -76.13
CA ILE A 15 23.95 -7.06 -74.88
C ILE A 15 24.69 -6.41 -73.69
N VAL A 16 25.75 -5.64 -73.91
CA VAL A 16 26.45 -4.92 -72.83
C VAL A 16 25.83 -3.53 -72.55
N GLY A 17 25.04 -2.98 -73.47
CA GLY A 17 24.38 -1.67 -73.33
C GLY A 17 23.05 -1.65 -72.55
N GLN A 18 22.59 -2.77 -72.00
CA GLN A 18 21.34 -2.86 -71.21
C GLN A 18 21.52 -3.42 -69.80
N LEU A 19 22.77 -3.51 -69.30
CA LEU A 19 23.07 -3.89 -67.91
C LEU A 19 23.36 -2.68 -67.02
N ASP A 20 22.86 -1.50 -67.39
CA ASP A 20 22.72 -0.39 -66.45
C ASP A 20 21.30 -0.39 -65.88
N SER A 21 20.84 -1.57 -65.43
CA SER A 21 19.79 -1.63 -64.44
C SER A 21 20.44 -1.21 -63.13
N THR A 22 20.48 0.09 -62.84
CA THR A 22 20.58 0.58 -61.46
C THR A 22 19.50 -0.18 -60.69
N MET A 23 19.90 -1.22 -59.95
CA MET A 23 18.96 -2.09 -59.25
C MET A 23 18.24 -1.19 -58.24
N ALA A 24 17.00 -0.83 -58.53
CA ALA A 24 16.22 0.02 -57.64
C ALA A 24 16.03 -0.77 -56.33
N THR A 25 16.44 -0.17 -55.22
CA THR A 25 16.33 -0.77 -53.89
C THR A 25 14.91 -0.58 -53.38
N ILE A 26 14.18 -1.64 -53.04
CA ILE A 26 12.83 -1.50 -52.49
C ILE A 26 12.93 -1.11 -51.02
N CYS A 27 12.30 -0.02 -50.61
CA CYS A 27 12.25 0.41 -49.20
C CYS A 27 10.81 0.45 -48.70
N TYR A 28 10.61 0.28 -47.38
CA TYR A 28 9.32 0.59 -46.77
C TYR A 28 9.06 2.09 -46.85
N ASN A 29 7.82 2.47 -47.14
CA ASN A 29 7.40 3.87 -47.28
C ASN A 29 6.13 4.11 -46.46
N CYS A 30 6.27 4.73 -45.29
CA CYS A 30 5.13 4.97 -44.39
C CYS A 30 5.43 6.09 -43.39
N THR A 31 4.38 6.65 -42.78
CA THR A 31 4.48 7.66 -41.70
C THR A 31 3.58 7.29 -40.52
N SER A 32 4.04 7.46 -39.28
CA SER A 32 3.28 7.04 -38.10
C SER A 32 2.06 7.90 -37.73
N THR A 33 1.76 8.95 -38.50
CA THR A 33 0.54 9.78 -38.34
C THR A 33 -0.65 9.27 -39.16
N GLY A 34 -0.47 8.20 -39.95
CA GLY A 34 -1.54 7.48 -40.64
C GLY A 34 -2.11 6.32 -39.83
N SER A 35 -3.13 5.65 -40.36
CA SER A 35 -3.77 4.42 -39.82
C SER A 35 -2.83 3.20 -39.65
N ASP A 36 -1.52 3.37 -39.87
CA ASP A 36 -0.54 2.30 -39.96
C ASP A 36 0.18 2.11 -38.64
N GLY A 37 -0.51 1.55 -37.63
CA GLY A 37 0.13 1.08 -36.40
C GLY A 37 1.31 0.12 -36.69
N ASN A 38 1.28 -0.55 -37.84
CA ASN A 38 2.35 -1.40 -38.34
C ASN A 38 3.63 -0.62 -38.71
N CYS A 39 3.55 0.63 -39.18
CA CYS A 39 4.75 1.41 -39.53
C CYS A 39 5.71 1.60 -38.32
N LEU A 40 5.12 1.72 -37.12
CA LEU A 40 5.82 1.78 -35.84
C LEU A 40 6.14 0.38 -35.27
N LEU A 41 5.14 -0.50 -35.22
CA LEU A 41 5.20 -1.72 -34.41
C LEU A 41 5.73 -2.94 -35.16
N ASN A 42 5.51 -3.02 -36.47
CA ASN A 42 5.88 -4.15 -37.30
C ASN A 42 5.98 -3.72 -38.77
N PRO A 43 7.08 -3.04 -39.17
CA PRO A 43 7.23 -2.51 -40.53
C PRO A 43 7.30 -3.62 -41.60
N SER A 44 7.49 -4.87 -41.18
CA SER A 44 7.50 -6.05 -42.06
C SER A 44 6.15 -6.75 -42.17
N ALA A 45 5.09 -6.21 -41.54
CA ALA A 45 3.74 -6.72 -41.70
C ALA A 45 3.26 -6.63 -43.16
N GLU A 46 2.38 -7.55 -43.54
CA GLU A 46 1.71 -7.50 -44.85
C GLU A 46 0.90 -6.20 -44.97
N GLY A 47 0.93 -5.59 -46.16
CA GLY A 47 0.19 -4.36 -46.46
C GLY A 47 0.92 -3.05 -46.17
N ILE A 48 2.15 -3.07 -45.64
CA ILE A 48 2.98 -1.86 -45.59
C ILE A 48 3.41 -1.47 -47.01
N GLU A 49 3.17 -0.21 -47.37
CA GLU A 49 3.58 0.34 -48.66
C GLU A 49 5.10 0.29 -48.85
N THR A 50 5.52 0.02 -50.08
CA THR A 50 6.93 -0.03 -50.47
C THR A 50 7.19 0.83 -51.69
N PHE A 51 8.38 1.40 -51.80
CA PHE A 51 8.78 2.25 -52.92
C PHE A 51 10.11 1.80 -53.51
N ASN A 52 10.27 1.93 -54.83
CA ASN A 52 11.52 1.65 -55.54
C ASN A 52 12.45 2.86 -55.46
N CYS A 53 13.46 2.78 -54.63
CA CYS A 53 14.43 3.86 -54.41
C CYS A 53 15.61 3.73 -55.37
N THR A 54 16.10 4.86 -55.85
CA THR A 54 17.35 4.93 -56.64
C THR A 54 18.59 4.93 -55.74
N GLY A 55 18.41 5.08 -54.42
CA GLY A 55 19.47 5.02 -53.40
C GLY A 55 19.00 4.28 -52.14
N ASN A 56 19.64 4.59 -51.01
CA ASN A 56 19.46 3.89 -49.74
C ASN A 56 18.05 4.06 -49.14
N CYS A 57 17.67 3.14 -48.24
CA CYS A 57 16.49 3.32 -47.41
C CYS A 57 16.81 4.16 -46.17
N TYR A 58 15.79 4.80 -45.59
CA TYR A 58 15.92 5.43 -44.27
C TYR A 58 14.70 5.18 -43.36
N THR A 59 14.95 5.32 -42.06
CA THR A 59 13.97 5.50 -41.00
C THR A 59 14.33 6.76 -40.22
N SER A 60 13.40 7.68 -40.01
CA SER A 60 13.63 8.88 -39.21
C SER A 60 12.46 9.23 -38.30
N THR A 61 12.73 10.05 -37.29
CA THR A 61 11.71 10.70 -36.45
C THR A 61 11.85 12.21 -36.53
N ASP A 62 10.72 12.92 -36.53
CA ASP A 62 10.73 14.39 -36.38
C ASP A 62 10.77 14.80 -34.89
N ARG A 63 10.74 16.12 -34.62
CA ARG A 63 10.77 16.64 -33.23
C ARG A 63 9.55 16.28 -32.39
N ASN A 64 8.45 15.87 -33.02
CA ASN A 64 7.26 15.38 -32.34
C ASN A 64 7.27 13.85 -32.23
N GLY A 65 8.35 13.21 -32.69
CA GLY A 65 8.56 11.77 -32.73
C GLY A 65 7.62 11.04 -33.69
N VAL A 66 7.15 11.74 -34.71
CA VAL A 66 6.49 11.12 -35.86
C VAL A 66 7.54 10.41 -36.70
N LEU A 67 7.35 9.11 -36.90
CA LEU A 67 8.22 8.25 -37.70
C LEU A 67 7.95 8.45 -39.19
N LYS A 68 9.01 8.43 -40.00
CA LYS A 68 8.96 8.27 -41.45
C LYS A 68 9.93 7.19 -41.91
N ARG A 69 9.46 6.34 -42.82
CA ARG A 69 10.28 5.37 -43.57
C ARG A 69 10.17 5.72 -45.05
N GLY A 70 11.26 5.64 -45.80
CA GLY A 70 11.23 5.90 -47.25
C GLY A 70 12.60 5.83 -47.92
N CYS A 71 12.70 6.45 -49.09
CA CYS A 71 13.93 6.59 -49.87
C CYS A 71 14.79 7.74 -49.39
N LEU A 72 16.08 7.49 -49.17
CA LEU A 72 17.05 8.53 -48.92
C LEU A 72 17.45 9.16 -50.26
N ASP A 73 16.70 10.18 -50.69
CA ASP A 73 17.11 11.01 -51.81
C ASP A 73 18.35 11.85 -51.43
N ALA A 74 19.04 12.43 -52.41
CA ALA A 74 20.31 13.15 -52.24
C ALA A 74 20.27 14.43 -51.34
N THR A 75 19.20 14.69 -50.57
CA THR A 75 18.91 16.01 -49.98
C THR A 75 18.37 16.10 -48.54
N PRO A 76 18.12 15.04 -47.76
CA PRO A 76 18.17 15.17 -46.30
C PRO A 76 19.41 14.48 -45.75
N ASN A 77 20.21 15.23 -44.97
CA ASN A 77 21.24 14.63 -44.11
C ASN A 77 20.54 13.71 -43.11
N CYS A 78 20.63 12.40 -43.34
CA CYS A 78 20.23 11.38 -42.39
C CYS A 78 21.36 11.17 -41.39
N SER A 79 21.23 11.79 -40.22
CA SER A 79 22.20 11.65 -39.13
C SER A 79 21.51 11.14 -37.88
N GLU A 80 22.18 10.22 -37.20
CA GLU A 80 21.82 9.76 -35.86
C GLU A 80 21.72 10.95 -34.88
N PRO A 81 20.87 10.89 -33.83
CA PRO A 81 20.08 9.72 -33.38
C PRO A 81 18.66 9.66 -33.97
N THR A 82 18.26 10.63 -34.78
CA THR A 82 16.87 10.77 -35.27
C THR A 82 16.66 10.21 -36.68
N CYS A 83 17.72 9.69 -37.30
CA CYS A 83 17.65 9.11 -38.64
C CYS A 83 18.72 8.03 -38.80
N SER A 84 18.29 6.87 -39.27
CA SER A 84 19.15 5.75 -39.63
C SER A 84 18.93 5.42 -41.10
N SER A 85 20.02 5.25 -41.85
CA SER A 85 19.98 4.82 -43.25
C SER A 85 20.69 3.49 -43.44
N CYS A 86 20.26 2.74 -44.46
CA CYS A 86 20.78 1.41 -44.73
C CYS A 86 20.74 1.12 -46.23
N ASP A 87 21.63 0.23 -46.65
CA ASP A 87 21.71 -0.30 -48.02
C ASP A 87 21.10 -1.70 -48.04
N GLY A 88 20.27 -1.98 -49.04
CA GLY A 88 19.57 -3.26 -49.23
C GLY A 88 18.05 -3.20 -49.16
N GLU A 89 17.44 -4.26 -49.71
CA GLU A 89 15.99 -4.41 -49.83
C GLU A 89 15.31 -4.41 -48.45
N LYS A 90 14.34 -3.51 -48.27
CA LYS A 90 13.47 -3.39 -47.08
C LYS A 90 14.25 -3.31 -45.77
N CYS A 91 15.47 -2.76 -45.83
CA CYS A 91 16.38 -2.73 -44.70
C CYS A 91 15.98 -1.71 -43.63
N ASN A 92 15.16 -0.71 -44.00
CA ASN A 92 14.66 0.33 -43.08
C ASN A 92 13.54 -0.21 -42.19
N SER A 93 13.84 -1.29 -41.45
CA SER A 93 12.98 -2.00 -40.52
C SER A 93 13.44 -1.82 -39.07
N ASN A 94 14.24 -0.77 -38.80
CA ASN A 94 14.80 -0.44 -37.48
C ASN A 94 13.77 -0.64 -36.34
N LEU A 95 14.27 -1.17 -35.21
CA LEU A 95 13.56 -1.21 -33.94
C LEU A 95 13.31 0.21 -33.45
N LEU A 96 12.13 0.43 -32.86
CA LEU A 96 11.78 1.70 -32.23
C LEU A 96 11.69 1.52 -30.73
N CYS A 97 12.26 2.44 -29.97
CA CYS A 97 12.18 2.45 -28.52
C CYS A 97 11.72 3.80 -28.00
N GLN A 98 11.27 3.83 -26.75
CA GLN A 98 11.10 5.08 -26.02
C GLN A 98 12.46 5.56 -25.52
N GLN A 99 12.79 6.83 -25.75
CA GLN A 99 14.01 7.46 -25.31
C GLN A 99 13.72 8.66 -24.42
N CYS A 100 14.21 8.61 -23.20
CA CYS A 100 14.05 9.63 -22.18
C CYS A 100 15.23 9.51 -21.21
N LEU A 101 16.10 10.52 -21.15
CA LEU A 101 17.41 10.42 -20.51
C LEU A 101 17.41 11.07 -19.11
N GLY A 102 17.05 10.31 -18.08
CA GLY A 102 17.19 10.76 -16.68
C GLY A 102 16.28 11.92 -16.26
N LEU A 103 15.27 12.26 -17.06
CA LEU A 103 14.28 13.29 -16.73
C LEU A 103 13.22 12.72 -15.78
N ALA A 104 12.60 13.59 -14.96
CA ALA A 104 11.56 13.19 -14.01
C ALA A 104 10.40 12.45 -14.70
N GLU A 105 9.97 12.94 -15.86
CA GLU A 105 8.90 12.36 -16.67
C GLU A 105 9.17 10.91 -17.13
N CYS A 106 10.45 10.49 -17.21
CA CYS A 106 10.82 9.13 -17.60
C CYS A 106 10.36 8.08 -16.58
N ALA A 107 10.24 8.49 -15.32
CA ALA A 107 9.82 7.65 -14.19
C ALA A 107 8.40 7.95 -13.71
N GLN A 108 7.94 9.20 -13.85
CA GLN A 108 6.64 9.65 -13.35
C GLN A 108 5.45 9.21 -14.23
N THR A 109 5.69 8.89 -15.51
CA THR A 109 4.64 8.59 -16.49
C THR A 109 4.90 7.28 -17.25
N ASN A 110 3.94 6.87 -18.07
CA ASN A 110 4.09 5.70 -18.94
C ASN A 110 4.96 5.93 -20.19
N VAL A 111 5.41 7.18 -20.45
CA VAL A 111 6.27 7.51 -21.60
C VAL A 111 5.74 6.92 -22.92
N THR A 112 4.47 7.21 -23.23
CA THR A 112 3.78 6.68 -24.43
C THR A 112 3.62 7.71 -25.54
N GLU A 113 3.94 8.97 -25.27
CA GLU A 113 3.82 10.04 -26.25
C GLU A 113 4.83 9.87 -27.39
N ALA A 114 4.41 10.20 -28.61
CA ALA A 114 5.23 10.01 -29.80
C ALA A 114 6.59 10.73 -29.70
N LYS A 115 6.67 11.89 -29.03
CA LYS A 115 7.89 12.68 -28.84
C LYS A 115 9.07 11.91 -28.23
N TYR A 116 8.80 10.78 -27.58
CA TYR A 116 9.80 9.90 -26.98
C TYR A 116 10.28 8.80 -27.93
N ASN A 117 9.68 8.62 -29.10
CA ASN A 117 10.10 7.59 -30.05
C ASN A 117 11.51 7.89 -30.59
N ALA A 118 12.39 6.89 -30.54
CA ALA A 118 13.73 6.93 -31.08
C ALA A 118 14.00 5.74 -32.01
N VAL A 119 14.77 5.97 -33.06
CA VAL A 119 15.22 4.97 -34.03
C VAL A 119 16.47 4.31 -33.48
N CYS A 120 16.46 2.98 -33.34
CA CYS A 120 17.64 2.26 -32.86
C CYS A 120 18.56 1.85 -34.02
N ALA A 121 19.86 1.83 -33.72
CA ALA A 121 20.86 1.27 -34.61
C ALA A 121 20.72 -0.25 -34.70
N ALA A 122 21.35 -0.84 -35.72
CA ALA A 122 21.33 -2.29 -35.92
C ALA A 122 21.93 -3.04 -34.72
N GLY A 123 21.21 -4.03 -34.19
CA GLY A 123 21.65 -4.85 -33.06
C GLY A 123 21.32 -4.29 -31.67
N GLU A 124 20.78 -3.06 -31.59
CA GLU A 124 20.29 -2.50 -30.32
C GLU A 124 18.90 -3.03 -29.95
N VAL A 125 18.60 -2.98 -28.66
CA VAL A 125 17.30 -3.33 -28.08
C VAL A 125 16.77 -2.16 -27.25
N CYS A 126 15.50 -2.20 -26.87
CA CYS A 126 14.95 -1.20 -25.97
C CYS A 126 15.38 -1.49 -24.54
N VAL A 127 15.86 -0.47 -23.83
CA VAL A 127 16.36 -0.59 -22.46
C VAL A 127 15.65 0.41 -21.56
N ASN A 128 15.23 -0.05 -20.39
CA ASN A 128 14.95 0.77 -19.21
C ASN A 128 16.06 0.54 -18.19
N GLN A 129 16.62 1.60 -17.65
CA GLN A 129 17.73 1.53 -16.69
C GLN A 129 17.52 2.52 -15.55
N VAL A 130 17.72 2.05 -14.31
CA VAL A 130 17.87 2.92 -13.15
C VAL A 130 19.33 3.39 -13.10
N ASN A 131 19.52 4.70 -13.13
CA ASN A 131 20.83 5.34 -13.04
C ASN A 131 21.33 5.38 -11.59
N ASP A 132 22.61 5.68 -11.39
CA ASP A 132 23.23 5.79 -10.06
C ASP A 132 22.55 6.84 -9.17
N ASN A 133 22.02 7.92 -9.76
CA ASN A 133 21.24 8.95 -9.07
C ASN A 133 19.75 8.57 -8.88
N GLN A 134 19.43 7.29 -9.03
CA GLN A 134 18.12 6.66 -8.89
C GLN A 134 17.04 7.09 -9.89
N THR A 135 17.37 7.96 -10.85
CA THR A 135 16.48 8.33 -11.97
C THR A 135 16.39 7.19 -13.00
N VAL A 136 15.48 7.33 -13.99
CA VAL A 136 15.32 6.35 -15.06
C VAL A 136 15.80 6.91 -16.39
N THR A 137 16.60 6.11 -17.07
CA THR A 137 16.88 6.28 -18.50
C THR A 137 16.12 5.23 -19.29
N ARG A 138 15.55 5.67 -20.41
CA ARG A 138 15.04 4.82 -21.48
C ARG A 138 15.83 5.14 -22.74
N GLN A 139 16.26 4.12 -23.45
CA GLN A 139 17.12 4.29 -24.62
C GLN A 139 17.12 3.05 -25.51
N CYS A 140 17.58 3.26 -26.75
CA CYS A 140 18.19 2.19 -27.54
C CYS A 140 19.56 1.85 -26.95
N GLY A 141 19.93 0.58 -26.94
CA GLY A 141 21.27 0.17 -26.49
C GLY A 141 21.47 -1.33 -26.42
N PRO A 142 22.61 -1.79 -25.89
CA PRO A 142 22.83 -3.22 -25.65
C PRO A 142 21.83 -3.76 -24.62
N ALA A 143 21.51 -5.04 -24.72
CA ALA A 143 20.68 -5.72 -23.73
C ALA A 143 21.28 -5.61 -22.33
N CYS A 144 20.41 -5.64 -21.32
CA CYS A 144 20.84 -5.65 -19.92
C CYS A 144 21.76 -6.86 -19.67
N ALA A 145 22.81 -6.65 -18.88
CA ALA A 145 23.75 -7.72 -18.56
C ALA A 145 23.05 -8.83 -17.75
N ASP A 146 23.45 -10.08 -17.99
CA ASP A 146 22.93 -11.24 -17.28
C ASP A 146 23.12 -11.09 -15.76
N GLY A 147 22.07 -11.41 -15.00
CA GLY A 147 22.08 -11.33 -13.53
C GLY A 147 21.83 -9.94 -12.96
N VAL A 148 21.66 -8.90 -13.78
CA VAL A 148 21.14 -7.61 -13.32
C VAL A 148 19.65 -7.75 -13.02
N ALA A 149 19.20 -7.30 -11.85
CA ALA A 149 17.80 -7.36 -11.46
C ALA A 149 16.92 -6.51 -12.40
N ASP A 150 15.74 -7.01 -12.74
CA ASP A 150 14.75 -6.32 -13.57
C ASP A 150 14.32 -4.95 -13.00
N THR A 151 14.48 -4.76 -11.69
CA THR A 151 14.23 -3.47 -11.03
C THR A 151 15.30 -2.41 -11.31
N LYS A 152 16.47 -2.83 -11.82
CA LYS A 152 17.59 -1.95 -12.18
C LYS A 152 17.77 -1.82 -13.69
N CYS A 153 17.59 -2.89 -14.44
CA CYS A 153 17.68 -2.87 -15.90
C CYS A 153 16.70 -3.88 -16.48
N LEU A 154 15.90 -3.44 -17.45
CA LEU A 154 15.02 -4.32 -18.23
C LEU A 154 15.19 -4.00 -19.71
N SER A 155 15.47 -5.02 -20.52
CA SER A 155 15.60 -4.88 -21.97
C SER A 155 14.62 -5.76 -22.74
N CYS A 156 14.15 -5.30 -23.88
CA CYS A 156 13.18 -6.00 -24.72
C CYS A 156 13.34 -5.67 -26.21
N THR A 157 12.91 -6.57 -27.08
CA THR A 157 13.24 -6.56 -28.52
C THR A 157 12.08 -6.14 -29.43
N SER A 158 10.90 -5.86 -28.87
CA SER A 158 9.72 -5.44 -29.65
C SER A 158 9.63 -3.92 -29.68
N SER A 159 9.12 -3.33 -30.77
CA SER A 159 8.98 -1.88 -30.87
C SER A 159 8.17 -1.29 -29.71
N LEU A 160 8.69 -0.22 -29.11
CA LEU A 160 8.10 0.56 -28.01
C LEU A 160 7.78 -0.28 -26.77
N CYS A 161 8.46 -1.40 -26.57
CA CYS A 161 8.23 -2.31 -25.45
C CYS A 161 8.68 -1.73 -24.11
N ASN A 162 9.64 -0.81 -24.12
CA ASN A 162 10.15 -0.13 -22.92
C ASN A 162 9.26 1.05 -22.50
N LYS A 163 7.94 0.97 -22.68
CA LYS A 163 6.95 1.93 -22.15
C LYS A 163 6.45 1.51 -20.76
N GLY A 164 5.62 2.32 -20.13
CA GLY A 164 5.04 2.06 -18.81
C GLY A 164 5.95 2.46 -17.66
N VAL A 165 5.44 2.60 -16.44
CA VAL A 165 6.26 2.98 -15.27
C VAL A 165 7.36 1.96 -15.01
N PHE A 166 8.60 2.44 -14.77
CA PHE A 166 9.75 1.59 -14.48
C PHE A 166 10.51 2.08 -13.24
N PRO A 167 11.02 1.19 -12.36
CA PRO A 167 10.70 -0.23 -12.33
C PRO A 167 9.22 -0.46 -12.00
N ALA A 168 8.73 -1.68 -12.16
CA ALA A 168 7.32 -1.99 -11.96
C ALA A 168 6.83 -1.66 -10.53
N ASN A 169 7.73 -1.72 -9.55
CA ASN A 169 7.50 -1.36 -8.15
C ASN A 169 7.86 0.10 -7.83
N ARG A 170 7.82 0.99 -8.82
CA ARG A 170 8.08 2.41 -8.64
C ARG A 170 7.14 2.99 -7.59
N ARG A 171 7.68 3.65 -6.57
CA ARG A 171 6.90 4.36 -5.54
C ARG A 171 5.85 5.26 -6.18
N GLN A 172 4.59 5.06 -5.80
CA GLN A 172 3.47 5.90 -6.24
C GLN A 172 2.96 6.74 -5.08
N CYS A 173 2.82 8.05 -5.30
CA CYS A 173 2.37 9.00 -4.29
C CYS A 173 1.22 9.85 -4.83
N TYR A 174 0.38 10.33 -3.92
CA TYR A 174 -0.54 11.42 -4.23
C TYR A 174 0.25 12.72 -4.42
N ASN A 175 -0.15 13.51 -5.41
CA ASN A 175 0.43 14.80 -5.78
C ASN A 175 -0.66 15.85 -5.96
N CYS A 176 -0.52 16.95 -5.22
CA CYS A 176 -1.47 18.06 -5.20
C CYS A 176 -0.85 19.27 -4.49
N THR A 177 -1.46 20.45 -4.64
CA THR A 177 -1.12 21.65 -3.87
C THR A 177 -2.38 22.46 -3.58
N GLY A 178 -2.48 23.04 -2.40
CA GLY A 178 -3.60 23.88 -1.99
C GLY A 178 -4.84 23.06 -1.62
N THR A 179 -6.01 23.55 -2.02
CA THR A 179 -7.32 22.96 -1.69
C THR A 179 -7.57 21.61 -2.37
N GLU A 180 -6.91 21.35 -3.49
CA GLU A 180 -7.06 20.10 -4.25
C GLU A 180 -6.63 18.89 -3.40
N CYS A 181 -5.72 19.07 -2.45
CA CYS A 181 -5.25 17.99 -1.58
C CYS A 181 -6.32 17.38 -0.66
N GLU A 182 -7.46 18.04 -0.45
CA GLU A 182 -8.57 17.51 0.35
C GLU A 182 -9.64 16.79 -0.52
N THR A 183 -9.74 17.15 -1.80
CA THR A 183 -10.86 16.69 -2.66
C THR A 183 -10.42 15.89 -3.89
N ASP A 184 -9.28 16.24 -4.49
CA ASP A 184 -8.77 15.66 -5.73
C ASP A 184 -7.24 15.57 -5.69
N SER A 185 -6.72 14.36 -5.47
CA SER A 185 -5.29 14.10 -5.56
C SER A 185 -4.97 13.28 -6.80
N THR A 186 -4.06 13.78 -7.63
CA THR A 186 -3.49 13.00 -8.73
C THR A 186 -2.48 11.99 -8.20
N VAL A 187 -2.32 10.87 -8.88
CA VAL A 187 -1.28 9.88 -8.56
C VAL A 187 -0.14 10.02 -9.54
N ILE A 188 1.10 10.06 -9.04
CA ILE A 188 2.32 10.04 -9.85
C ILE A 188 3.27 8.94 -9.35
N GLY A 189 4.08 8.38 -10.25
CA GLY A 189 5.30 7.68 -9.83
C GLY A 189 6.34 8.68 -9.35
N CYS A 190 7.27 8.31 -8.47
CA CYS A 190 8.36 9.20 -8.07
C CYS A 190 9.50 9.24 -9.10
N SER A 191 10.18 10.38 -9.24
CA SER A 191 11.29 10.53 -10.18
C SER A 191 12.53 9.69 -9.82
N GLN A 192 12.72 9.39 -8.53
CA GLN A 192 13.79 8.56 -7.99
C GLN A 192 13.24 7.26 -7.36
N THR A 193 14.06 6.20 -7.30
CA THR A 193 13.62 4.86 -6.84
C THR A 193 13.59 4.71 -5.32
N ASP A 194 14.31 5.56 -4.60
CA ASP A 194 14.41 5.65 -3.14
C ASP A 194 13.57 6.80 -2.56
N ALA A 195 12.79 7.48 -3.40
CA ALA A 195 11.90 8.54 -2.98
C ALA A 195 10.81 8.01 -2.04
N GLN A 196 10.46 8.81 -1.04
CA GLN A 196 9.33 8.58 -0.15
C GLN A 196 8.16 9.48 -0.56
N CYS A 197 6.96 9.17 -0.07
CA CYS A 197 5.85 10.10 -0.17
C CYS A 197 5.88 11.08 1.01
N PHE A 198 5.47 12.32 0.76
CA PHE A 198 5.28 13.31 1.81
C PHE A 198 3.90 13.95 1.80
N THR A 199 3.49 14.42 2.97
CA THR A 199 2.40 15.36 3.19
C THR A 199 2.92 16.50 4.06
N THR A 200 2.67 17.75 3.65
CA THR A 200 2.94 18.94 4.44
C THR A 200 1.82 19.96 4.26
N GLY A 201 1.73 20.94 5.15
CA GLY A 201 0.70 21.98 5.09
C GLY A 201 0.49 22.71 6.40
N THR A 202 -0.12 23.89 6.29
CA THR A 202 -0.46 24.78 7.43
C THR A 202 -1.97 24.91 7.66
N SER A 203 -2.78 24.44 6.70
CA SER A 203 -4.24 24.37 6.80
C SER A 203 -4.79 23.37 5.79
N ALA A 204 -6.07 23.01 5.90
CA ALA A 204 -6.77 22.19 4.91
C ALA A 204 -6.77 22.81 3.49
N THR A 205 -6.63 24.13 3.39
CA THR A 205 -6.56 24.84 2.11
C THR A 205 -5.13 25.09 1.63
N ASN A 206 -4.13 24.76 2.44
CA ASN A 206 -2.71 24.95 2.16
C ASN A 206 -1.94 23.68 2.55
N MET A 207 -2.24 22.61 1.82
CA MET A 207 -1.52 21.35 1.88
C MET A 207 -0.69 21.14 0.60
N THR A 208 0.32 20.30 0.70
CA THR A 208 1.08 19.79 -0.43
C THR A 208 1.38 18.32 -0.20
N ARG A 209 1.18 17.53 -1.24
CA ARG A 209 1.54 16.11 -1.27
C ARG A 209 2.44 15.87 -2.47
N GLY A 210 3.39 14.97 -2.33
CA GLY A 210 4.25 14.59 -3.44
C GLY A 210 5.29 13.56 -3.04
N CYS A 211 6.28 13.39 -3.91
CA CYS A 211 7.46 12.58 -3.66
C CYS A 211 8.59 13.47 -3.10
N THR A 212 9.43 12.95 -2.22
CA THR A 212 10.63 13.66 -1.74
C THR A 212 11.60 14.01 -2.89
N SER A 213 11.55 13.27 -3.99
CA SER A 213 12.31 13.53 -5.21
C SER A 213 11.68 14.56 -6.17
N ALA A 214 10.59 15.22 -5.78
CA ALA A 214 9.96 16.26 -6.58
C ALA A 214 10.85 17.50 -6.72
N THR A 215 10.76 18.19 -7.86
CA THR A 215 11.51 19.43 -8.14
C THR A 215 10.69 20.70 -7.85
N THR A 216 9.61 20.58 -7.06
CA THR A 216 8.74 21.69 -6.67
C THR A 216 9.37 22.54 -5.57
N ALA A 217 8.92 23.79 -5.43
CA ALA A 217 9.43 24.70 -4.39
C ALA A 217 9.07 24.26 -2.96
N ILE A 218 7.97 23.53 -2.81
CA ILE A 218 7.52 22.95 -1.53
C ILE A 218 7.77 21.45 -1.61
N LYS A 219 8.70 20.95 -0.80
CA LYS A 219 8.99 19.53 -0.63
C LYS A 219 9.49 19.24 0.79
N CYS A 220 9.35 18.00 1.20
CA CYS A 220 10.04 17.45 2.36
C CYS A 220 11.27 16.69 1.87
N GLU A 221 12.44 16.96 2.46
CA GLU A 221 13.62 16.12 2.21
C GLU A 221 13.41 14.71 2.79
N VAL A 222 14.12 13.73 2.23
CA VAL A 222 13.99 12.31 2.63
C VAL A 222 14.31 12.06 4.11
N ASP A 223 15.20 12.88 4.69
CA ASP A 223 15.58 12.82 6.12
C ASP A 223 15.09 14.05 6.89
N SER A 224 13.99 14.68 6.44
CA SER A 224 13.48 15.89 7.08
C SER A 224 13.11 15.62 8.54
N THR A 225 13.66 16.44 9.45
CA THR A 225 13.26 16.49 10.85
C THR A 225 12.20 17.57 11.12
N ASP A 226 11.71 18.24 10.08
CA ASP A 226 10.65 19.22 10.19
C ASP A 226 9.35 18.50 10.57
N SER A 227 8.78 18.83 11.73
CA SER A 227 7.53 18.25 12.21
C SER A 227 6.33 18.54 11.30
N SER A 228 6.44 19.52 10.40
CA SER A 228 5.46 19.79 9.35
C SER A 228 5.56 18.86 8.15
N CYS A 229 6.55 17.97 8.11
CA CYS A 229 6.72 16.98 7.07
C CYS A 229 6.35 15.59 7.60
N LEU A 230 5.22 15.07 7.14
CA LEU A 230 4.88 13.66 7.34
C LEU A 230 5.43 12.85 6.16
N LEU A 231 6.43 12.01 6.44
CA LEU A 231 7.02 11.09 5.47
C LEU A 231 6.44 9.68 5.66
N CYS A 232 6.30 8.94 4.58
CA CYS A 232 5.90 7.54 4.61
C CYS A 232 6.43 6.75 3.40
N ASP A 233 6.62 5.45 3.60
CA ASP A 233 7.37 4.58 2.68
C ASP A 233 6.53 3.40 2.16
N SER A 234 5.28 3.68 1.78
CA SER A 234 4.43 2.74 1.03
C SER A 234 3.66 3.46 -0.07
N ASP A 235 3.11 2.74 -1.04
CA ASP A 235 2.38 3.38 -2.13
C ASP A 235 1.12 4.05 -1.58
N PHE A 236 0.82 5.24 -2.11
CA PHE A 236 -0.38 6.03 -1.77
C PHE A 236 -0.49 6.41 -0.29
N CYS A 237 0.59 6.28 0.50
CA CYS A 237 0.55 6.42 1.95
C CYS A 237 0.31 7.86 2.43
N ASN A 238 0.61 8.84 1.58
CA ASN A 238 0.49 10.26 1.89
C ASN A 238 -0.94 10.80 1.74
N ASN A 239 -1.95 9.92 1.82
CA ASN A 239 -3.36 10.29 1.76
C ASN A 239 -3.92 10.70 3.12
N VAL A 240 -3.37 11.78 3.66
CA VAL A 240 -3.69 12.24 5.01
C VAL A 240 -4.35 13.61 4.94
N ALA A 241 -5.60 13.70 5.38
CA ALA A 241 -6.32 14.96 5.51
C ALA A 241 -5.66 15.86 6.57
N TYR A 242 -5.74 17.18 6.39
CA TYR A 242 -5.15 18.12 7.34
C TYR A 242 -5.72 17.93 8.74
N GLN A 243 -7.04 17.78 8.85
CA GLN A 243 -7.76 17.40 10.07
C GLN A 243 -8.34 16.00 9.90
N ARG A 244 -8.09 15.14 10.88
CA ARG A 244 -8.58 13.75 10.89
C ARG A 244 -9.16 13.39 12.24
N ASP A 245 -10.11 12.48 12.23
CA ASP A 245 -10.66 11.88 13.44
C ASP A 245 -9.56 11.05 14.14
N ALA A 246 -9.31 11.32 15.42
CA ALA A 246 -8.31 10.61 16.20
C ALA A 246 -8.80 9.28 16.79
N GLY A 247 -10.01 8.86 16.43
CA GLY A 247 -10.69 7.68 16.94
C GLY A 247 -11.29 7.92 18.31
N SER A 248 -11.46 6.82 19.04
CA SER A 248 -11.93 6.80 20.42
C SER A 248 -11.03 5.92 21.28
N CYS A 249 -10.92 6.26 22.55
CA CYS A 249 -10.07 5.56 23.50
C CYS A 249 -10.76 5.46 24.86
N MET A 250 -10.34 4.49 25.67
CA MET A 250 -10.63 4.52 27.10
C MET A 250 -9.89 5.71 27.71
N VAL A 251 -10.61 6.58 28.43
CA VAL A 251 -10.06 7.76 29.10
C VAL A 251 -10.43 7.69 30.57
N CYS A 252 -9.44 7.51 31.44
CA CYS A 252 -9.66 7.31 32.86
C CYS A 252 -8.37 7.42 33.67
N GLU A 253 -8.53 7.60 34.98
CA GLU A 253 -7.47 7.59 35.97
C GLU A 253 -7.83 6.56 37.05
N ASN A 254 -6.84 5.77 37.50
CA ASN A 254 -7.02 4.64 38.43
C ASN A 254 -8.01 3.57 37.92
N CYS A 255 -7.91 3.22 36.64
CA CYS A 255 -8.84 2.31 35.96
C CYS A 255 -8.20 0.99 35.52
N SER A 256 -7.37 0.40 36.39
CA SER A 256 -6.61 -0.82 36.09
C SER A 256 -7.51 -1.99 35.65
N SER A 257 -8.73 -2.05 36.17
CA SER A 257 -9.70 -3.11 35.93
C SER A 257 -10.67 -2.87 34.76
N GLN A 258 -10.54 -1.78 33.99
CA GLN A 258 -11.52 -1.42 32.96
C GLN A 258 -11.33 -2.25 31.67
N GLN A 259 -12.30 -3.14 31.39
CA GLN A 259 -12.27 -4.12 30.29
C GLN A 259 -13.22 -3.77 29.13
N ASN A 260 -14.17 -2.86 29.34
CA ASN A 260 -15.24 -2.64 28.39
C ASN A 260 -14.84 -1.66 27.27
N ALA A 261 -14.46 -2.20 26.11
CA ALA A 261 -14.12 -1.44 24.91
C ALA A 261 -15.27 -0.58 24.36
N THR A 262 -16.53 -0.78 24.78
CA THR A 262 -17.66 0.03 24.29
C THR A 262 -17.82 1.36 25.01
N GLN A 263 -17.11 1.59 26.11
CA GLN A 263 -17.16 2.82 26.91
C GLN A 263 -16.09 3.85 26.51
N GLY A 264 -15.51 3.72 25.33
CA GLY A 264 -14.52 4.67 24.83
C GLY A 264 -15.08 6.07 24.62
N SER A 265 -14.27 7.07 24.93
CA SER A 265 -14.56 8.48 24.65
C SER A 265 -13.92 8.91 23.33
N PRO A 266 -14.57 9.77 22.51
CA PRO A 266 -13.97 10.33 21.32
C PRO A 266 -12.70 11.11 21.64
N CYS A 267 -11.67 10.94 20.82
CA CYS A 267 -10.40 11.67 20.91
C CYS A 267 -10.41 13.02 20.17
N GLY A 268 -11.51 13.31 19.47
CA GLY A 268 -11.71 14.54 18.72
C GLY A 268 -10.96 14.56 17.39
N LEU A 269 -10.80 15.76 16.84
CA LEU A 269 -10.04 15.99 15.61
C LEU A 269 -8.60 16.37 15.96
N VAL A 270 -7.67 15.87 15.16
CA VAL A 270 -6.25 16.21 15.26
C VAL A 270 -5.71 16.66 13.91
N THR A 271 -4.60 17.39 13.93
CA THR A 271 -3.88 17.71 12.70
C THR A 271 -3.10 16.50 12.18
N TYR A 272 -2.74 16.52 10.89
CA TYR A 272 -2.02 15.42 10.25
C TYR A 272 -0.67 15.06 10.90
N GLN A 273 -0.09 15.96 11.69
CA GLN A 273 1.19 15.79 12.38
C GLN A 273 1.03 15.10 13.75
N GLN A 274 -0.14 15.20 14.36
CA GLN A 274 -0.37 14.68 15.70
C GLN A 274 -0.60 13.17 15.68
N ALA A 275 0.00 12.46 16.64
CA ALA A 275 -0.20 11.03 16.81
C ALA A 275 -1.69 10.70 17.09
N ILE A 276 -2.17 9.61 16.50
CA ILE A 276 -3.51 9.06 16.73
C ILE A 276 -3.40 7.71 17.42
N GLY A 277 -4.44 7.36 18.18
CA GLY A 277 -4.51 6.12 18.93
C GLY A 277 -4.59 6.36 20.44
N CYS A 278 -4.49 5.28 21.18
CA CYS A 278 -4.69 5.24 22.61
C CYS A 278 -3.41 4.94 23.36
N TYR A 279 -3.30 5.44 24.58
CA TYR A 279 -2.21 5.09 25.49
C TYR A 279 -2.75 4.47 26.79
N THR A 280 -1.86 3.73 27.45
CA THR A 280 -1.97 3.28 28.84
C THR A 280 -0.65 3.58 29.55
N ILE A 281 -0.68 4.36 30.63
CA ILE A 281 0.45 4.61 31.52
C ILE A 281 0.21 3.90 32.83
N THR A 282 1.20 3.15 33.29
CA THR A 282 1.14 2.46 34.59
C THR A 282 2.18 3.05 35.53
N PHE A 283 1.73 3.60 36.67
CA PHE A 283 2.60 4.12 37.72
C PHE A 283 2.24 3.47 39.06
N GLY A 284 3.02 2.47 39.48
CA GLY A 284 2.69 1.66 40.64
C GLY A 284 1.35 0.94 40.46
N ALA A 285 0.38 1.24 41.32
CA ALA A 285 -0.99 0.70 41.23
C ALA A 285 -1.94 1.56 40.39
N THR A 286 -1.51 2.75 39.96
CA THR A 286 -2.34 3.66 39.16
C THR A 286 -2.18 3.35 37.68
N VAL A 287 -3.30 3.10 37.01
CA VAL A 287 -3.38 2.99 35.56
C VAL A 287 -4.13 4.20 35.02
N LYS A 288 -3.48 4.96 34.13
CA LYS A 288 -4.06 6.09 33.40
C LYS A 288 -4.17 5.73 31.93
N ARG A 289 -5.28 6.11 31.31
CA ARG A 289 -5.56 5.84 29.90
C ARG A 289 -6.07 7.08 29.22
N GLY A 290 -5.76 7.22 27.93
CA GLY A 290 -6.28 8.31 27.15
C GLY A 290 -5.91 8.23 25.68
N CYS A 291 -6.21 9.32 24.98
CA CYS A 291 -5.85 9.52 23.58
C CYS A 291 -4.40 10.01 23.50
N LEU A 292 -3.61 9.48 22.55
CA LEU A 292 -2.24 9.93 22.30
C LEU A 292 -2.16 11.42 21.97
N SER A 293 -3.18 11.96 21.31
CA SER A 293 -3.29 13.38 20.97
C SER A 293 -3.38 14.31 22.18
N SER A 294 -3.77 13.78 23.35
CA SER A 294 -3.90 14.51 24.61
C SER A 294 -2.79 14.16 25.61
N LEU A 295 -1.80 13.36 25.19
CA LEU A 295 -0.67 13.01 26.04
C LEU A 295 0.36 14.14 26.03
N GLU A 296 0.75 14.61 27.22
CA GLU A 296 1.88 15.52 27.37
C GLU A 296 3.19 14.72 27.28
N GLY A 297 3.96 14.94 26.21
CA GLY A 297 5.19 14.21 25.93
C GLY A 297 4.97 12.92 25.13
N GLU A 298 6.01 12.10 25.04
CA GLU A 298 5.98 10.87 24.25
C GLU A 298 5.52 9.66 25.09
N CYS A 299 4.80 8.74 24.44
CA CYS A 299 4.47 7.44 25.04
C CYS A 299 5.64 6.49 24.84
N THR A 300 6.40 6.20 25.89
CA THR A 300 7.61 5.37 25.83
C THR A 300 7.64 4.33 26.94
N GLU A 301 8.49 3.31 26.81
CA GLU A 301 8.70 2.36 27.90
C GLU A 301 9.29 3.03 29.15
N ALA A 302 10.08 4.10 28.98
CA ALA A 302 10.74 4.83 30.07
C ALA A 302 9.73 5.51 31.03
N ASN A 303 8.57 5.93 30.52
CA ASN A 303 7.46 6.42 31.35
C ASN A 303 6.35 5.39 31.54
N SER A 304 6.67 4.10 31.37
CA SER A 304 5.73 2.97 31.54
C SER A 304 4.45 3.14 30.73
N CYS A 305 4.60 3.67 29.51
CA CYS A 305 3.53 3.93 28.57
C CYS A 305 3.52 2.91 27.44
N THR A 306 2.36 2.36 27.15
CA THR A 306 2.10 1.51 25.97
C THR A 306 1.03 2.16 25.10
N SER A 307 1.18 2.09 23.78
CA SER A 307 0.22 2.65 22.83
C SER A 307 -0.34 1.62 21.86
N CYS A 308 -1.48 1.95 21.26
CA CYS A 308 -2.13 1.15 20.22
C CYS A 308 -2.96 2.07 19.32
N THR A 309 -3.20 1.67 18.06
CA THR A 309 -3.71 2.57 17.02
C THR A 309 -5.18 2.39 16.66
N THR A 310 -5.83 1.32 17.13
CA THR A 310 -7.25 1.05 16.85
C THR A 310 -8.17 1.65 17.92
N SER A 311 -9.42 1.91 17.58
CA SER A 311 -10.38 2.49 18.54
C SER A 311 -10.55 1.59 19.76
N ASN A 312 -10.52 2.20 20.94
CA ASN A 312 -10.74 1.58 22.25
C ASN A 312 -9.80 0.40 22.55
N CYS A 313 -8.62 0.38 21.92
CA CYS A 313 -7.65 -0.71 22.04
C CYS A 313 -6.97 -0.77 23.42
N ASN A 314 -6.97 0.34 24.16
CA ASN A 314 -6.37 0.43 25.49
C ASN A 314 -7.32 -0.10 26.58
N VAL A 315 -7.92 -1.27 26.37
CA VAL A 315 -8.61 -2.01 27.44
C VAL A 315 -7.59 -2.72 28.35
N ALA A 316 -8.04 -3.15 29.52
CA ALA A 316 -7.15 -3.71 30.53
C ALA A 316 -6.51 -5.03 30.08
N ALA A 317 -5.22 -5.19 30.38
CA ALA A 317 -4.50 -6.45 30.29
C ALA A 317 -4.61 -7.29 31.59
N GLU A 318 -5.19 -6.72 32.66
CA GLU A 318 -5.43 -7.47 33.89
C GLU A 318 -6.43 -8.61 33.63
N ALA A 319 -6.17 -9.77 34.21
CA ALA A 319 -7.09 -10.90 34.07
C ALA A 319 -8.47 -10.51 34.62
N PHE A 320 -9.52 -10.70 33.83
CA PHE A 320 -10.89 -10.48 34.29
C PHE A 320 -11.17 -11.37 35.50
N LYS A 321 -11.62 -10.79 36.62
CA LYS A 321 -11.85 -11.51 37.87
C LYS A 321 -13.27 -11.32 38.37
N CYS A 322 -13.80 -12.30 39.08
CA CYS A 322 -15.07 -12.19 39.80
C CYS A 322 -14.86 -12.46 41.28
N ILE A 323 -15.75 -11.95 42.12
CA ILE A 323 -15.86 -12.40 43.51
C ILE A 323 -16.42 -13.83 43.47
N ALA A 324 -15.69 -14.79 44.04
CA ALA A 324 -16.11 -16.16 44.23
C ALA A 324 -16.32 -16.46 45.71
N CYS A 325 -17.56 -16.71 46.10
CA CYS A 325 -17.87 -17.10 47.47
C CYS A 325 -19.19 -17.86 47.56
N ILE A 326 -19.30 -18.66 48.63
CA ILE A 326 -20.56 -19.23 49.09
C ILE A 326 -20.76 -18.93 50.57
N SER A 327 -21.97 -18.55 50.96
CA SER A 327 -22.21 -17.97 52.28
C SER A 327 -22.10 -18.93 53.47
N ASN A 328 -22.04 -20.24 53.26
CA ASN A 328 -21.76 -21.21 54.33
C ASN A 328 -20.27 -21.41 54.58
N GLN A 329 -19.41 -20.88 53.71
CA GLN A 329 -17.95 -20.98 53.83
C GLN A 329 -17.31 -19.63 54.13
N ILE A 330 -17.89 -18.54 53.61
CA ILE A 330 -17.30 -17.21 53.69
C ILE A 330 -18.33 -16.23 54.25
N ASP A 331 -18.04 -15.77 55.47
CA ASP A 331 -18.79 -14.68 56.12
C ASP A 331 -18.69 -13.41 55.27
N GLY A 332 -19.83 -12.76 55.04
CA GLY A 332 -19.91 -11.55 54.21
C GLY A 332 -20.30 -11.78 52.75
N CYS A 333 -20.44 -13.03 52.28
CA CYS A 333 -20.86 -13.31 50.89
C CYS A 333 -22.26 -12.76 50.53
N TRP A 334 -23.11 -12.47 51.53
CA TRP A 334 -24.41 -11.81 51.38
C TRP A 334 -24.33 -10.29 51.16
N THR A 335 -23.24 -9.67 51.58
CA THR A 335 -23.12 -8.21 51.68
C THR A 335 -22.68 -7.57 50.38
N PRO A 336 -22.94 -6.26 50.17
CA PRO A 336 -22.47 -5.55 48.98
C PRO A 336 -20.97 -5.25 48.95
N ASN A 337 -20.26 -5.60 50.02
CA ASN A 337 -18.81 -5.49 50.09
C ASN A 337 -18.19 -6.88 49.85
N ALA A 338 -17.09 -6.94 49.11
CA ALA A 338 -16.31 -8.16 49.03
C ALA A 338 -15.85 -8.55 50.45
N PRO A 339 -15.82 -9.86 50.80
CA PRO A 339 -15.22 -10.32 52.05
C PRO A 339 -13.78 -9.77 52.20
N ALA A 340 -13.34 -9.49 53.42
CA ALA A 340 -12.04 -8.86 53.68
C ALA A 340 -10.82 -9.72 53.27
N ASN A 341 -11.02 -10.98 52.88
CA ASN A 341 -9.99 -11.90 52.39
C ASN A 341 -10.22 -12.24 50.90
N GLU A 342 -9.11 -12.49 50.20
CA GLU A 342 -9.00 -12.70 48.75
C GLU A 342 -10.00 -13.73 48.17
N THR A 343 -11.19 -13.29 47.75
CA THR A 343 -12.18 -14.11 47.05
C THR A 343 -12.18 -13.87 45.53
N PHE A 344 -11.18 -13.21 44.96
CA PHE A 344 -11.17 -12.95 43.53
C PHE A 344 -10.61 -14.13 42.75
N VAL A 345 -11.37 -14.63 41.78
CA VAL A 345 -10.93 -15.68 40.85
C VAL A 345 -10.90 -15.14 39.43
N THR A 346 -9.92 -15.56 38.64
CA THR A 346 -9.82 -15.21 37.22
C THR A 346 -10.86 -15.99 36.42
N CYS A 347 -11.64 -15.29 35.58
CA CYS A 347 -12.71 -15.90 34.79
C CYS A 347 -12.43 -15.78 33.28
N PRO A 348 -12.52 -16.88 32.51
CA PRO A 348 -12.28 -16.87 31.07
C PRO A 348 -13.36 -16.16 30.23
N SER A 349 -14.56 -15.96 30.77
CA SER A 349 -15.76 -15.61 30.00
C SER A 349 -16.22 -14.15 30.16
N GLU A 350 -15.41 -13.29 30.78
CA GLU A 350 -15.71 -11.85 31.01
C GLU A 350 -17.11 -11.56 31.60
N LYS A 351 -17.69 -12.53 32.34
CA LYS A 351 -19.02 -12.43 32.95
C LYS A 351 -19.00 -12.99 34.36
N CYS A 352 -19.40 -12.19 35.34
CA CYS A 352 -19.62 -12.59 36.72
C CYS A 352 -21.10 -12.83 36.98
N PHE A 353 -21.42 -13.60 38.02
CA PHE A 353 -22.77 -13.68 38.56
C PHE A 353 -22.83 -13.59 40.08
N SER A 354 -24.01 -13.23 40.60
CA SER A 354 -24.38 -13.35 42.01
C SER A 354 -25.84 -13.74 42.13
N GLY A 355 -26.19 -14.62 43.05
CA GLY A 355 -27.58 -15.05 43.31
C GLY A 355 -27.71 -15.91 44.56
N VAL A 356 -28.90 -16.46 44.77
CA VAL A 356 -29.26 -17.25 45.94
C VAL A 356 -29.77 -18.63 45.50
N TRP A 357 -29.15 -19.70 45.99
CA TRP A 357 -29.58 -21.08 45.76
C TRP A 357 -29.57 -21.86 47.06
N ASN A 358 -30.63 -22.61 47.34
CA ASN A 358 -30.75 -23.39 48.57
C ASN A 358 -30.49 -22.56 49.84
N ASN A 359 -30.98 -21.32 49.89
CA ASN A 359 -30.73 -20.35 50.96
C ASN A 359 -29.25 -19.99 51.18
N LEU A 360 -28.40 -20.17 50.17
CA LEU A 360 -26.99 -19.75 50.19
C LEU A 360 -26.77 -18.66 49.14
N ALA A 361 -26.10 -17.58 49.52
CA ALA A 361 -25.57 -16.61 48.57
C ALA A 361 -24.37 -17.23 47.85
N VAL A 362 -24.39 -17.15 46.53
CA VAL A 362 -23.33 -17.64 45.64
C VAL A 362 -22.90 -16.53 44.72
N ARG A 363 -21.59 -16.35 44.59
CA ARG A 363 -20.94 -15.46 43.63
C ARG A 363 -19.84 -16.25 42.94
N ASP A 364 -19.67 -16.12 41.64
CA ASP A 364 -18.54 -16.70 40.90
C ASP A 364 -18.47 -16.15 39.46
N CYS A 365 -17.54 -16.66 38.67
CA CYS A 365 -17.55 -16.62 37.20
C CYS A 365 -18.82 -17.26 36.66
N PHE A 366 -19.49 -16.63 35.69
CA PHE A 366 -20.69 -17.21 35.05
C PHE A 366 -20.39 -18.54 34.37
N SER A 367 -19.19 -18.69 33.79
CA SER A 367 -18.70 -19.94 33.21
C SER A 367 -18.50 -21.07 34.23
N ALA A 368 -18.34 -20.75 35.52
CA ALA A 368 -18.23 -21.76 36.59
C ALA A 368 -19.60 -22.21 37.12
N ALA A 369 -20.69 -21.48 36.81
CA ALA A 369 -22.03 -21.86 37.21
C ALA A 369 -22.48 -23.14 36.50
N SER A 370 -23.31 -23.96 37.16
CA SER A 370 -23.97 -25.10 36.50
C SER A 370 -24.88 -24.63 35.37
N GLN A 371 -25.14 -25.47 34.36
CA GLN A 371 -26.05 -25.13 33.25
C GLN A 371 -27.43 -24.67 33.73
N LEU A 372 -27.94 -25.27 34.80
CA LEU A 372 -29.21 -24.87 35.41
C LEU A 372 -29.13 -23.46 36.00
N MET A 373 -28.06 -23.15 36.72
CA MET A 373 -27.84 -21.80 37.27
C MET A 373 -27.68 -20.77 36.16
N GLN A 374 -26.91 -21.08 35.10
CA GLN A 374 -26.78 -20.21 33.94
C GLN A 374 -28.15 -19.91 33.32
N TYR A 375 -28.95 -20.94 33.07
CA TYR A 375 -30.33 -20.78 32.58
C TYR A 375 -31.20 -19.93 33.52
N GLN A 376 -31.16 -20.18 34.83
CA GLN A 376 -31.95 -19.43 35.80
C GLN A 376 -31.58 -17.94 35.84
N CYS A 377 -30.30 -17.64 35.69
CA CYS A 377 -29.79 -16.27 35.59
C CYS A 377 -30.21 -15.62 34.27
N ASP A 378 -30.02 -16.28 33.13
CA ASP A 378 -30.35 -15.74 31.82
C ASP A 378 -31.88 -15.59 31.63
N ALA A 379 -32.68 -16.48 32.22
CA ALA A 379 -34.14 -16.40 32.22
C ALA A 379 -34.70 -15.42 33.27
N GLY A 380 -33.86 -14.79 34.09
CA GLY A 380 -34.27 -13.80 35.08
C GLY A 380 -35.23 -14.34 36.14
N ILE A 381 -35.07 -15.59 36.57
CA ILE A 381 -35.96 -16.22 37.54
C ILE A 381 -35.79 -15.57 38.92
N LYS A 382 -36.84 -14.87 39.37
CA LYS A 382 -36.80 -13.99 40.55
C LYS A 382 -36.42 -14.70 41.85
N ASP A 383 -36.83 -15.95 42.03
CA ASP A 383 -36.59 -16.72 43.26
C ASP A 383 -35.09 -16.87 43.57
N TYR A 384 -34.25 -16.89 42.53
CA TYR A 384 -32.80 -17.04 42.67
C TYR A 384 -32.07 -15.70 42.82
N GLN A 385 -32.76 -14.56 42.71
CA GLN A 385 -32.16 -13.21 42.78
C GLN A 385 -30.90 -13.08 41.90
N CYS A 386 -30.82 -13.84 40.81
CA CYS A 386 -29.58 -13.93 40.04
C CYS A 386 -29.39 -12.68 39.19
N THR A 387 -28.18 -12.15 39.21
CA THR A 387 -27.73 -11.01 38.42
C THR A 387 -26.38 -11.34 37.81
N THR A 388 -26.16 -10.86 36.59
CA THR A 388 -24.88 -11.02 35.89
C THR A 388 -24.33 -9.66 35.47
N CYS A 389 -23.02 -9.55 35.34
CA CYS A 389 -22.36 -8.31 34.93
C CYS A 389 -21.00 -8.61 34.26
N SER A 390 -20.48 -7.64 33.50
CA SER A 390 -19.32 -7.82 32.61
C SER A 390 -18.13 -6.92 32.97
N GLU A 391 -18.06 -6.46 34.21
CA GLU A 391 -16.91 -5.70 34.73
C GLU A 391 -16.16 -6.55 35.79
N SER A 392 -14.84 -6.42 35.88
CA SER A 392 -14.07 -7.20 36.86
C SER A 392 -14.52 -6.87 38.28
N GLY A 393 -14.90 -7.88 39.06
CA GLY A 393 -15.36 -7.75 40.44
C GLY A 393 -16.75 -7.10 40.60
N CYS A 394 -17.55 -7.03 39.54
CA CYS A 394 -18.83 -6.32 39.52
C CYS A 394 -19.95 -6.98 40.32
N ASN A 395 -19.83 -8.28 40.62
CA ASN A 395 -20.89 -9.08 41.25
C ASN A 395 -21.00 -8.81 42.77
N LYS A 396 -21.18 -7.54 43.15
CA LYS A 396 -21.26 -7.00 44.52
C LYS A 396 -22.69 -6.69 44.97
N ASN A 397 -23.70 -7.31 44.38
CA ASN A 397 -25.10 -7.04 44.71
C ASN A 397 -25.44 -7.55 46.12
N LYS A 398 -26.17 -6.77 46.92
CA LYS A 398 -26.73 -7.26 48.19
C LYS A 398 -27.75 -8.36 47.90
N LEU A 399 -27.61 -9.51 48.55
CA LEU A 399 -28.52 -10.65 48.41
C LEU A 399 -29.40 -10.76 49.66
N ASN A 400 -30.68 -11.08 49.50
CA ASN A 400 -31.60 -11.23 50.63
C ASN A 400 -31.85 -12.71 50.91
N GLY A 401 -31.63 -13.15 52.15
CA GLY A 401 -31.85 -14.54 52.57
C GLY A 401 -33.31 -14.91 52.84
N ALA A 402 -34.28 -14.10 52.40
CA ALA A 402 -35.68 -14.24 52.75
C ALA A 402 -36.55 -14.48 51.51
N SER A 403 -36.64 -15.71 51.01
CA SER A 403 -37.85 -16.19 50.30
C SER A 403 -37.87 -17.70 49.98
N SER A 404 -39.02 -18.28 50.33
CA SER A 404 -39.72 -19.48 49.85
C SER A 404 -38.96 -20.78 49.57
N LEU A 405 -39.25 -21.75 50.44
CA LEU A 405 -38.99 -23.18 50.28
C LEU A 405 -39.74 -23.73 49.05
N SER A 406 -39.14 -23.67 47.86
CA SER A 406 -39.63 -24.43 46.71
C SER A 406 -38.46 -25.04 45.94
N GLN A 407 -38.39 -26.38 46.04
CA GLN A 407 -37.56 -27.34 45.31
C GLN A 407 -36.09 -27.45 45.71
N MET A 408 -35.84 -28.44 46.60
CA MET A 408 -34.51 -29.01 46.84
C MET A 408 -34.03 -29.75 45.59
N GLY A 409 -33.11 -29.13 44.84
CA GLY A 409 -32.30 -29.79 43.81
C GLY A 409 -30.89 -30.06 44.34
N VAL A 410 -30.35 -31.24 44.00
CA VAL A 410 -29.06 -31.87 44.43
C VAL A 410 -27.78 -31.04 44.13
N VAL A 411 -27.90 -29.76 43.79
CA VAL A 411 -26.84 -28.90 43.22
C VAL A 411 -25.87 -28.34 44.27
N GLY A 412 -26.27 -28.21 45.54
CA GLY A 412 -25.45 -27.59 46.58
C GLY A 412 -24.19 -28.40 47.00
N LEU A 413 -24.20 -29.72 46.81
CA LEU A 413 -23.10 -30.59 47.26
C LEU A 413 -21.89 -30.61 46.29
N LEU A 414 -22.12 -30.36 45.00
CA LEU A 414 -21.08 -30.40 43.95
C LEU A 414 -20.24 -29.11 43.90
N MET A 415 -20.80 -27.96 44.25
CA MET A 415 -20.09 -26.66 44.24
C MET A 415 -19.12 -26.53 45.42
N ALA A 416 -19.47 -27.05 46.61
CA ALA A 416 -18.58 -27.06 47.77
C ALA A 416 -17.32 -27.92 47.54
N LEU A 417 -17.43 -28.97 46.73
CA LEU A 417 -16.29 -29.81 46.34
C LEU A 417 -15.37 -29.11 45.32
N MET A 418 -15.92 -28.32 44.39
CA MET A 418 -15.13 -27.61 43.37
C MET A 418 -14.29 -26.45 43.94
N LEU A 419 -14.82 -25.70 44.93
CA LEU A 419 -14.09 -24.60 45.57
C LEU A 419 -12.94 -25.09 46.48
N THR A 420 -13.12 -26.24 47.14
CA THR A 420 -12.09 -26.84 48.00
C THR A 420 -10.97 -27.53 47.21
N LEU A 421 -11.26 -28.08 46.02
CA LEU A 421 -10.22 -28.63 45.14
C LEU A 421 -9.37 -27.55 44.44
N ARG A 422 -9.88 -26.33 44.26
CA ARG A 422 -9.14 -25.22 43.62
C ARG A 422 -8.25 -24.41 44.56
N SER A 423 -8.47 -24.50 45.87
CA SER A 423 -7.58 -23.89 46.88
C SER A 423 -6.38 -24.78 47.23
N ALA A 424 -6.28 -25.96 46.60
CA ALA A 424 -5.20 -26.94 46.78
C ALA A 424 -4.31 -27.12 45.52
N LEU A 425 -4.47 -26.27 44.50
CA LEU A 425 -3.72 -26.29 43.23
C LEU A 425 -3.15 -24.92 42.88
#